data_AF-A0A832JAI4-F1
#
_entry.id   AF-A0A832JAI4-F1
#
_cell.length_a   1.000
_cell.length_b   1.000
_cell.length_c   1.000
_cell.angle_alpha   90.00
_cell.angle_beta   90.00
_cell.angle_gamma   90.00
#
_symmetry.space_group_name_H-M   'P 1'
#
loop_
_entity.id
_entity.type
_entity.pdbx_description
1 polymer ?
#
loop_
_entity_poly.entity_id
_entity_poly.type
_entity_poly.pdbx_seq_one_letter_code
_entity_poly.pdbx_strand_id
1 'polypeptide(L)'
;MGEALLLGVLLGGVLSKGAPLPSRPVEPLGRGLVALPLGEGKVYLSWRLLGTDPKDVAFNLYRKGGDGRPVRVNRQPIARTTDFVDIGVNLDRTTAYFVRPVFGGKEGEPSEAFALPAHAPPLPYRTLPLQPLAGDENRSVHRVGIGDLDGDGEYDFVVIRPAGGKDPAQVRPSPTTFKVEAYLRDGTFLWRMDLGWNIEHGVHYFPLIVYDLDGDGRAEVACKTAEGTVFGDGTSIGDTDGDGRTDYRNEQGTVLEGPEFLSVVDGLTGKERARAPWIPRGRISEWGDHYGNRVNRNLMAVAH
;
A
#
# COMPACT_ATOMS: atom_id res chain seq x y z
N MET A 1 -41.63 -51.94 -53.21
CA MET A 1 -41.83 -50.47 -53.26
C MET A 1 -41.78 -49.95 -51.85
N GLY A 2 -40.87 -49.01 -51.56
CA GLY A 2 -40.75 -48.34 -50.26
C GLY A 2 -39.38 -48.50 -49.63
N GLU A 3 -38.35 -47.87 -50.20
CA GLU A 3 -37.10 -47.59 -49.48
C GLU A 3 -37.37 -46.49 -48.44
N ALA A 4 -37.02 -46.73 -47.18
CA ALA A 4 -37.05 -45.73 -46.12
C ALA A 4 -35.60 -45.28 -45.83
N LEU A 5 -35.29 -44.05 -46.21
CA LEU A 5 -34.07 -43.34 -45.81
C LEU A 5 -34.09 -43.09 -44.29
N LEU A 6 -33.14 -43.66 -43.55
CA LEU A 6 -32.85 -43.22 -42.18
C LEU A 6 -31.81 -42.10 -42.25
N LEU A 7 -32.24 -40.86 -41.99
CA LEU A 7 -31.35 -39.72 -41.80
C LEU A 7 -30.79 -39.75 -40.37
N GLY A 8 -29.51 -40.07 -40.22
CA GLY A 8 -28.80 -39.97 -38.94
C GLY A 8 -28.44 -38.51 -38.63
N VAL A 9 -29.08 -37.92 -37.61
CA VAL A 9 -28.66 -36.63 -37.06
C VAL A 9 -27.60 -36.89 -35.99
N LEU A 10 -26.33 -36.65 -36.34
CA LEU A 10 -25.23 -36.53 -35.38
C LEU A 10 -25.36 -35.18 -34.66
N LEU A 11 -25.91 -35.18 -33.45
CA LEU A 11 -25.75 -34.03 -32.54
C LEU A 11 -24.30 -34.00 -32.03
N GLY A 12 -23.47 -33.19 -32.67
CA GLY A 12 -22.18 -32.79 -32.14
C GLY A 12 -22.38 -31.86 -30.95
N GLY A 13 -22.29 -32.41 -29.74
CA GLY A 13 -22.25 -31.61 -28.51
C GLY A 13 -20.95 -30.80 -28.48
N VAL A 14 -21.04 -29.51 -28.79
CA VAL A 14 -19.96 -28.56 -28.49
C VAL A 14 -19.95 -28.40 -26.97
N LEU A 15 -19.03 -29.09 -26.31
CA LEU A 15 -18.63 -28.76 -24.95
C LEU A 15 -18.04 -27.34 -24.99
N SER A 16 -18.85 -26.33 -24.66
CA SER A 16 -18.32 -25.01 -24.36
C SER A 16 -17.42 -25.17 -23.15
N LYS A 17 -16.10 -25.11 -23.34
CA LYS A 17 -15.18 -24.81 -22.24
C LYS A 17 -15.69 -23.51 -21.63
N GLY A 18 -16.23 -23.58 -20.42
CA GLY A 18 -16.66 -22.39 -19.69
C GLY A 18 -15.52 -21.37 -19.74
N ALA A 19 -15.86 -20.11 -20.03
CA ALA A 19 -14.88 -19.04 -19.99
C ALA A 19 -14.14 -19.13 -18.64
N PRO A 20 -12.79 -19.06 -18.63
CA PRO A 20 -12.08 -19.01 -17.36
C PRO A 20 -12.65 -17.85 -16.55
N LEU A 21 -12.91 -18.09 -15.27
CA LEU A 21 -13.29 -17.02 -14.35
C LEU A 21 -12.28 -15.88 -14.51
N PRO A 22 -12.72 -14.61 -14.54
CA PRO A 22 -11.79 -13.49 -14.67
C PRO A 22 -10.72 -13.62 -13.59
N SER A 23 -9.46 -13.64 -14.01
CA SER A 23 -8.33 -13.63 -13.07
C SER A 23 -8.38 -12.32 -12.32
N ARG A 24 -8.43 -12.39 -10.99
CA ARG A 24 -8.28 -11.20 -10.15
C ARG A 24 -6.96 -10.51 -10.52
N PRO A 25 -6.94 -9.19 -10.75
CA PRO A 25 -5.69 -8.44 -10.80
C PRO A 25 -4.89 -8.73 -9.52
N VAL A 26 -3.60 -9.01 -9.69
CA VAL A 26 -2.67 -9.27 -8.59
C VAL A 26 -1.46 -8.37 -8.81
N GLU A 27 -1.01 -7.72 -7.75
CA GLU A 27 0.18 -6.87 -7.79
C GLU A 27 1.41 -7.69 -8.25
N PRO A 28 2.24 -7.15 -9.16
CA PRO A 28 3.43 -7.83 -9.67
C PRO A 28 4.58 -7.82 -8.65
N LEU A 29 4.44 -8.57 -7.56
CA LEU A 29 5.40 -8.55 -6.46
C LEU A 29 6.74 -9.25 -6.79
N GLY A 30 7.82 -8.60 -6.38
CA GLY A 30 9.15 -9.15 -6.26
C GLY A 30 9.27 -10.14 -5.08
N ARG A 31 10.48 -10.65 -4.84
CA ARG A 31 10.71 -11.68 -3.83
C ARG A 31 10.60 -11.18 -2.40
N GLY A 32 10.56 -9.87 -2.14
CA GLY A 32 10.43 -9.34 -0.78
C GLY A 32 11.49 -9.90 0.17
N LEU A 33 12.71 -10.12 -0.34
CA LEU A 33 13.77 -10.70 0.47
C LEU A 33 14.15 -9.71 1.57
N VAL A 34 14.11 -10.19 2.81
CA VAL A 34 14.59 -9.45 3.98
C VAL A 34 15.70 -10.24 4.66
N ALA A 35 16.69 -9.52 5.19
CA ALA A 35 17.75 -10.07 6.00
C ALA A 35 17.81 -9.37 7.36
N LEU A 36 17.80 -10.13 8.45
CA LEU A 36 17.80 -9.63 9.82
C LEU A 36 18.97 -10.24 10.60
N PRO A 37 19.93 -9.43 11.08
CA PRO A 37 21.00 -9.94 11.93
C PRO A 37 20.41 -10.53 13.22
N LEU A 38 20.90 -11.70 13.63
CA LEU A 38 20.53 -12.35 14.88
C LEU A 38 21.63 -12.24 15.96
N GLY A 39 22.75 -11.62 15.63
CA GLY A 39 23.96 -11.62 16.45
C GLY A 39 24.85 -12.84 16.17
N GLU A 40 26.05 -12.86 16.74
CA GLU A 40 27.00 -13.98 16.65
C GLU A 40 27.31 -14.45 15.21
N GLY A 41 27.32 -13.52 14.25
CA GLY A 41 27.53 -13.86 12.84
C GLY A 41 26.42 -14.69 12.22
N LYS A 42 25.18 -14.59 12.71
CA LYS A 42 23.99 -15.23 12.15
C LYS A 42 23.07 -14.19 11.53
N VAL A 43 22.47 -14.52 10.39
CA VAL A 43 21.50 -13.67 9.67
C VAL A 43 20.30 -14.52 9.28
N TYR A 44 19.11 -14.13 9.74
CA TYR A 44 17.84 -14.70 9.30
C TYR A 44 17.44 -14.08 7.96
N LEU A 45 17.02 -14.91 7.02
CA LEU A 45 16.58 -14.54 5.68
C LEU A 45 15.15 -15.05 5.49
N SER A 46 14.27 -14.25 4.90
CA SER A 46 12.95 -14.71 4.46
C SER A 46 12.52 -14.00 3.18
N TRP A 47 11.77 -14.69 2.33
CA TRP A 47 11.27 -14.19 1.04
C TRP A 47 9.86 -14.71 0.76
N ARG A 48 9.22 -14.14 -0.26
CA ARG A 48 7.88 -14.51 -0.72
C ARG A 48 7.92 -15.78 -1.60
N LEU A 49 7.02 -16.71 -1.31
CA LEU A 49 6.49 -17.65 -2.31
C LEU A 49 5.41 -16.90 -3.10
N LEU A 50 5.61 -16.71 -4.39
CA LEU A 50 4.70 -15.94 -5.23
C LEU A 50 3.55 -16.83 -5.70
N GLY A 51 2.35 -16.25 -5.88
CA GLY A 51 1.22 -16.98 -6.45
C GLY A 51 1.44 -17.46 -7.89
N THR A 52 2.41 -16.86 -8.58
CA THR A 52 2.86 -17.21 -9.94
C THR A 52 3.94 -18.28 -9.96
N ASP A 53 4.47 -18.71 -8.81
CA ASP A 53 5.48 -19.75 -8.77
C ASP A 53 4.92 -21.13 -9.17
N PRO A 54 5.71 -21.96 -9.88
CA PRO A 54 5.41 -23.37 -10.06
C PRO A 54 5.28 -24.09 -8.71
N LYS A 55 4.41 -25.10 -8.63
CA LYS A 55 4.18 -25.87 -7.40
C LYS A 55 5.41 -26.57 -6.85
N ASP A 56 6.38 -26.88 -7.70
CA ASP A 56 7.63 -27.58 -7.38
C ASP A 56 8.84 -26.63 -7.31
N VAL A 57 8.61 -25.32 -7.19
CA VAL A 57 9.69 -24.34 -7.05
C VAL A 57 10.51 -24.62 -5.78
N ALA A 58 11.82 -24.47 -5.91
CA ALA A 58 12.76 -24.43 -4.80
C ALA A 58 13.63 -23.16 -4.90
N PHE A 59 14.48 -22.90 -3.90
CA PHE A 59 15.24 -21.65 -3.84
C PHE A 59 16.72 -21.87 -3.52
N ASN A 60 17.57 -21.12 -4.21
CA ASN A 60 18.98 -20.97 -3.85
C ASN A 60 19.24 -19.54 -3.39
N LEU A 61 20.01 -19.42 -2.31
CA LEU A 61 20.30 -18.17 -1.65
C LEU A 61 21.77 -17.85 -1.85
N TYR A 62 22.04 -16.59 -2.12
CA TYR A 62 23.38 -16.11 -2.40
C TYR A 62 23.72 -14.95 -1.48
N ARG A 63 24.95 -14.94 -0.98
CA ARG A 63 25.53 -13.88 -0.17
C ARG A 63 26.70 -13.24 -0.91
N LYS A 64 26.78 -11.92 -0.94
CA LYS A 64 27.90 -11.15 -1.47
C LYS A 64 28.43 -10.20 -0.39
N GLY A 65 29.67 -10.38 0.05
CA GLY A 65 30.33 -9.48 1.00
C GLY A 65 31.18 -8.44 0.30
N GLY A 66 30.84 -7.15 0.43
CA GLY A 66 31.48 -6.04 -0.29
C GLY A 66 31.52 -6.28 -1.80
N ASP A 67 32.69 -6.05 -2.41
CA ASP A 67 32.93 -6.28 -3.85
C ASP A 67 33.27 -7.73 -4.21
N GLY A 68 33.14 -8.65 -3.26
CA GLY A 68 33.38 -10.08 -3.50
C GLY A 68 32.42 -10.69 -4.52
N ARG A 69 32.71 -11.90 -4.99
CA ARG A 69 31.76 -12.68 -5.80
C ARG A 69 30.64 -13.23 -4.91
N PRO A 70 29.40 -13.31 -5.41
CA PRO A 70 28.33 -14.01 -4.70
C PRO A 70 28.69 -15.48 -4.44
N VAL A 71 28.39 -15.95 -3.24
CA VAL A 71 28.53 -17.36 -2.84
C VAL A 71 27.18 -17.91 -2.44
N ARG A 72 26.88 -19.13 -2.89
CA ARG A 72 25.65 -19.82 -2.49
C ARG A 72 25.77 -20.27 -1.03
N VAL A 73 24.73 -20.02 -0.22
CA VAL A 73 24.76 -20.30 1.23
C VAL A 73 24.04 -21.59 1.63
N ASN A 74 23.13 -22.10 0.79
CA ASN A 74 22.43 -23.37 1.00
C ASN A 74 23.08 -24.52 0.23
N ARG A 75 23.17 -25.73 0.83
CA ARG A 75 23.75 -26.92 0.17
C ARG A 75 22.82 -27.55 -0.88
N GLN A 76 21.53 -27.63 -0.58
CA GLN A 76 20.48 -28.14 -1.47
C GLN A 76 19.41 -27.06 -1.66
N PRO A 77 18.75 -26.97 -2.84
CA PRO A 77 17.66 -26.03 -3.05
C PRO A 77 16.58 -26.17 -1.96
N ILE A 78 16.16 -25.04 -1.41
CA ILE A 78 15.18 -24.98 -0.31
C ILE A 78 13.79 -25.08 -0.92
N ALA A 79 13.09 -26.19 -0.69
CA ALA A 79 11.79 -26.48 -1.31
C ALA A 79 10.62 -26.57 -0.31
N ARG A 80 10.90 -26.48 1.00
CA ARG A 80 9.89 -26.72 2.06
C ARG A 80 9.49 -25.47 2.83
N THR A 81 10.32 -24.42 2.78
CA THR A 81 10.12 -23.16 3.46
C THR A 81 10.62 -22.02 2.59
N THR A 82 10.29 -20.78 2.96
CA THR A 82 10.84 -19.56 2.34
C THR A 82 11.62 -18.72 3.34
N ASP A 83 12.37 -19.41 4.19
CA ASP A 83 13.28 -18.84 5.17
C ASP A 83 14.60 -19.62 5.25
N PHE A 84 15.62 -19.00 5.81
CA PHE A 84 16.93 -19.61 6.04
C PHE A 84 17.73 -18.84 7.09
N VAL A 85 18.59 -19.53 7.84
CA VAL A 85 19.58 -18.87 8.71
C VAL A 85 20.96 -19.09 8.13
N ASP A 86 21.58 -18.01 7.68
CA ASP A 86 22.98 -18.01 7.28
C ASP A 86 23.86 -17.84 8.53
N ILE A 87 24.92 -18.63 8.63
CA ILE A 87 25.80 -18.74 9.80
C ILE A 87 27.25 -18.43 9.44
N GLY A 88 28.00 -17.90 10.40
CA GLY A 88 29.40 -17.51 10.19
C GLY A 88 29.55 -16.32 9.23
N VAL A 89 28.57 -15.42 9.22
CA VAL A 89 28.54 -14.21 8.40
C VAL A 89 29.51 -13.17 8.96
N ASN A 90 30.42 -12.66 8.13
CA ASN A 90 31.21 -11.48 8.47
C ASN A 90 30.40 -10.22 8.17
N LEU A 91 29.92 -9.56 9.22
CA LEU A 91 29.14 -8.32 9.17
C LEU A 91 29.98 -7.05 9.36
N ASP A 92 31.32 -7.12 9.33
CA ASP A 92 32.20 -5.94 9.38
C ASP A 92 32.24 -5.16 8.05
N ARG A 93 31.45 -5.60 7.07
CA ARG A 93 31.28 -4.99 5.76
C ARG A 93 29.85 -5.15 5.29
N THR A 94 29.45 -4.31 4.35
CA THR A 94 28.17 -4.46 3.66
C THR A 94 28.04 -5.87 3.09
N THR A 95 26.92 -6.52 3.42
CA THR A 95 26.62 -7.88 3.00
C THR A 95 25.29 -7.88 2.28
N ALA A 96 25.27 -8.24 1.00
CA ALA A 96 24.06 -8.32 0.21
C ALA A 96 23.59 -9.77 0.06
N TYR A 97 22.28 -9.97 0.06
CA TYR A 97 21.65 -11.26 -0.21
C TYR A 97 20.71 -11.17 -1.40
N PHE A 98 20.62 -12.23 -2.19
CA PHE A 98 19.56 -12.40 -3.19
C PHE A 98 19.14 -13.86 -3.28
N VAL A 99 17.92 -14.10 -3.76
CA VAL A 99 17.36 -15.44 -3.96
C VAL A 99 17.18 -15.72 -5.44
N ARG A 100 17.41 -16.97 -5.85
CA ARG A 100 17.09 -17.47 -7.19
C ARG A 100 16.08 -18.61 -7.07
N PRO A 101 14.93 -18.54 -7.77
CA PRO A 101 14.03 -19.68 -7.87
C PRO A 101 14.70 -20.78 -8.70
N VAL A 102 14.34 -22.02 -8.40
CA VAL A 102 14.84 -23.23 -9.06
C VAL A 102 13.62 -24.05 -9.45
N PHE A 103 13.46 -24.33 -10.74
CA PHE A 103 12.39 -25.17 -11.25
C PHE A 103 12.86 -25.84 -12.55
N GLY A 104 12.37 -27.05 -12.84
CA GLY A 104 12.84 -27.83 -14.00
C GLY A 104 14.36 -28.08 -14.02
N GLY A 105 14.99 -28.14 -12.84
CA GLY A 105 16.44 -28.34 -12.70
C GLY A 105 17.31 -27.14 -13.07
N LYS A 106 16.72 -25.95 -13.26
CA LYS A 106 17.44 -24.72 -13.64
C LYS A 106 17.16 -23.59 -12.66
N GLU A 107 18.16 -22.74 -12.44
CA GLU A 107 17.97 -21.47 -11.75
C GLU A 107 17.31 -20.46 -12.69
N GLY A 108 16.34 -19.71 -12.16
CA GLY A 108 15.80 -18.51 -12.80
C GLY A 108 16.57 -17.25 -12.44
N GLU A 109 15.99 -16.10 -12.79
CA GLU A 109 16.57 -14.79 -12.52
C GLU A 109 16.71 -14.52 -11.01
N PRO A 110 17.77 -13.79 -10.60
CA PRO A 110 17.91 -13.37 -9.21
C PRO A 110 16.83 -12.36 -8.83
N SER A 111 16.43 -12.39 -7.57
CA SER A 111 15.70 -11.28 -6.95
C SER A 111 16.53 -10.00 -6.95
N GLU A 112 15.86 -8.88 -6.71
CA GLU A 112 16.53 -7.70 -6.17
C GLU A 112 17.35 -8.09 -4.91
N ALA A 113 18.48 -7.44 -4.73
CA ALA A 113 19.39 -7.75 -3.64
C ALA A 113 19.03 -6.94 -2.39
N PHE A 114 18.92 -7.62 -1.25
CA PHE A 114 18.81 -6.96 0.05
C PHE A 114 20.20 -6.65 0.60
N ALA A 115 20.53 -5.37 0.78
CA ALA A 115 21.80 -4.94 1.35
C ALA A 115 21.70 -4.74 2.87
N LEU A 116 22.46 -5.53 3.64
CA LEU A 116 22.73 -5.26 5.04
C LEU A 116 23.95 -4.34 5.18
N PRO A 117 23.82 -3.17 5.83
CA PRO A 117 24.96 -2.33 6.17
C PRO A 117 25.98 -3.07 7.04
N ALA A 118 27.24 -2.63 6.98
CA ALA A 118 28.26 -3.06 7.93
C ALA A 118 27.81 -2.76 9.37
N HIS A 119 28.11 -3.67 10.28
CA HIS A 119 27.77 -3.59 11.71
C HIS A 119 26.28 -3.40 12.00
N ALA A 120 25.39 -3.87 11.12
CA ALA A 120 23.95 -3.82 11.34
C ALA A 120 23.57 -4.50 12.68
N PRO A 121 22.85 -3.80 13.58
CA PRO A 121 22.53 -4.34 14.89
C PRO A 121 21.48 -5.46 14.80
N PRO A 122 21.45 -6.40 15.76
CA PRO A 122 20.49 -7.49 15.78
C PRO A 122 19.13 -7.03 16.31
N LEU A 123 18.43 -6.22 15.53
CA LEU A 123 17.11 -5.69 15.86
C LEU A 123 16.02 -6.52 15.18
N PRO A 124 14.91 -6.83 15.89
CA PRO A 124 13.77 -7.55 15.32
C PRO A 124 12.89 -6.63 14.45
N TYR A 125 13.40 -5.47 14.02
CA TYR A 125 12.67 -4.48 13.24
C TYR A 125 13.62 -3.73 12.30
N ARG A 126 13.03 -3.10 11.29
CA ARG A 126 13.70 -2.09 10.46
C ARG A 126 13.13 -0.72 10.82
N THR A 127 14.01 0.28 10.83
CA THR A 127 13.62 1.67 11.02
C THR A 127 13.47 2.32 9.66
N LEU A 128 12.35 3.01 9.46
CA LEU A 128 12.14 3.92 8.34
C LEU A 128 12.13 5.35 8.89
N PRO A 129 13.10 6.20 8.53
CA PRO A 129 13.11 7.57 8.98
C PRO A 129 11.94 8.33 8.35
N LEU A 130 11.14 8.99 9.18
CA LEU A 130 10.05 9.85 8.70
C LEU A 130 10.54 11.30 8.62
N GLN A 131 10.03 12.05 7.64
CA GLN A 131 10.30 13.48 7.55
C GLN A 131 9.75 14.20 8.78
N PRO A 132 10.47 15.20 9.32
CA PRO A 132 9.94 15.98 10.41
C PRO A 132 8.64 16.74 10.04
N LEU A 133 7.71 16.77 10.96
CA LEU A 133 6.56 17.67 11.09
C LEU A 133 6.88 18.81 12.06
N ALA A 134 6.06 19.86 12.07
CA ALA A 134 6.21 20.92 13.04
C ALA A 134 5.67 20.49 14.42
N GLY A 135 6.24 21.04 15.50
CA GLY A 135 5.78 20.80 16.87
C GLY A 135 5.79 19.33 17.31
N ASP A 136 4.83 18.97 18.17
CA ASP A 136 4.71 17.62 18.74
C ASP A 136 4.13 16.58 17.77
N GLU A 137 3.67 16.99 16.59
CA GLU A 137 3.08 16.12 15.56
C GLU A 137 4.07 15.06 15.06
N ASN A 138 5.37 15.35 15.18
CA ASN A 138 6.48 14.51 14.80
C ASN A 138 6.43 13.07 15.33
N ARG A 139 5.80 12.88 16.49
CA ARG A 139 6.01 11.68 17.32
C ARG A 139 4.98 10.58 17.11
N SER A 140 3.94 10.81 16.32
CA SER A 140 2.82 9.87 16.25
C SER A 140 2.39 9.52 14.83
N VAL A 141 2.13 8.22 14.62
CA VAL A 141 1.59 7.66 13.38
C VAL A 141 0.14 7.23 13.65
N HIS A 142 -0.79 7.72 12.84
CA HIS A 142 -2.21 7.37 12.96
C HIS A 142 -2.48 6.01 12.33
N ARG A 143 -2.19 5.89 11.03
CA ARG A 143 -2.43 4.71 10.20
C ARG A 143 -1.39 4.66 9.09
N VAL A 144 -1.16 3.47 8.53
CA VAL A 144 -0.27 3.24 7.39
C VAL A 144 -1.04 2.43 6.36
N GLY A 145 -1.08 2.93 5.13
CA GLY A 145 -1.44 2.16 3.94
C GLY A 145 -0.18 1.59 3.29
N ILE A 146 -0.33 0.45 2.61
CA ILE A 146 0.74 -0.21 1.88
C ILE A 146 0.30 -0.43 0.44
N GLY A 147 1.24 -0.28 -0.48
CA GLY A 147 1.05 -0.50 -1.91
C GLY A 147 2.37 -0.25 -2.63
N ASP A 148 2.54 -0.84 -3.80
CA ASP A 148 3.70 -0.60 -4.65
C ASP A 148 3.49 0.72 -5.40
N LEU A 149 4.12 1.82 -4.97
CA LEU A 149 3.80 3.15 -5.49
C LEU A 149 4.58 3.47 -6.77
N ASP A 150 5.72 2.81 -7.00
CA ASP A 150 6.61 3.07 -8.13
C ASP A 150 6.68 1.94 -9.17
N GLY A 151 6.12 0.76 -8.86
CA GLY A 151 5.97 -0.39 -9.75
C GLY A 151 7.19 -1.30 -9.74
N ASP A 152 8.03 -1.25 -8.70
CA ASP A 152 9.25 -2.06 -8.59
C ASP A 152 9.00 -3.48 -8.04
N GLY A 153 7.77 -3.79 -7.64
CA GLY A 153 7.34 -5.07 -7.07
C GLY A 153 7.55 -5.17 -5.55
N GLU A 154 7.90 -4.08 -4.88
CA GLU A 154 8.05 -4.00 -3.44
C GLU A 154 7.03 -3.02 -2.84
N TYR A 155 6.68 -3.22 -1.58
CA TYR A 155 5.70 -2.35 -0.94
C TYR A 155 6.36 -1.09 -0.41
N ASP A 156 5.71 0.02 -0.69
CA ASP A 156 5.96 1.34 -0.13
C ASP A 156 4.86 1.69 0.89
N PHE A 157 4.98 2.88 1.48
CA PHE A 157 4.19 3.26 2.63
C PHE A 157 3.52 4.62 2.46
N VAL A 158 2.20 4.64 2.66
CA VAL A 158 1.43 5.88 2.81
C VAL A 158 1.11 6.08 4.29
N VAL A 159 1.76 7.04 4.93
CA VAL A 159 1.74 7.28 6.36
C VAL A 159 0.82 8.45 6.68
N ILE A 160 -0.19 8.22 7.53
CA ILE A 160 -1.13 9.23 8.01
C ILE A 160 -0.70 9.69 9.40
N ARG A 161 -0.50 10.99 9.59
CA ARG A 161 -0.04 11.61 10.85
C ARG A 161 -0.72 12.97 11.10
N PRO A 162 -0.72 13.49 12.34
CA PRO A 162 -0.41 12.78 13.57
C PRO A 162 -1.55 11.84 13.99
N ALA A 163 -1.28 10.95 14.94
CA ALA A 163 -2.30 10.12 15.58
C ALA A 163 -3.22 10.92 16.52
N GLY A 164 -4.31 10.31 16.95
CA GLY A 164 -5.24 10.89 17.91
C GLY A 164 -6.38 11.66 17.24
N GLY A 165 -6.80 12.75 17.87
CA GLY A 165 -7.88 13.61 17.39
C GLY A 165 -9.13 13.58 18.27
N LYS A 166 -10.29 13.71 17.64
CA LYS A 166 -11.61 13.70 18.31
C LYS A 166 -12.53 12.63 17.73
N ASP A 167 -13.42 12.12 18.56
CA ASP A 167 -14.56 11.32 18.08
C ASP A 167 -15.68 12.28 17.59
N PRO A 168 -16.48 11.91 16.56
CA PRO A 168 -17.64 12.70 16.13
C PRO A 168 -18.67 13.04 17.21
N ALA A 169 -18.73 12.28 18.31
CA ALA A 169 -19.55 12.64 19.46
C ALA A 169 -19.01 13.85 20.27
N GLN A 170 -17.77 14.26 20.04
CA GLN A 170 -17.13 15.39 20.73
C GLN A 170 -17.24 16.67 19.88
N VAL A 171 -18.11 17.58 20.30
CA VAL A 171 -18.29 18.89 19.69
C VAL A 171 -17.20 19.84 20.20
N ARG A 172 -16.07 19.86 19.49
CA ARG A 172 -14.92 20.75 19.74
C ARG A 172 -14.06 20.86 18.48
N PRO A 173 -13.20 21.88 18.37
CA PRO A 173 -12.27 22.01 17.26
C PRO A 173 -11.30 20.82 17.15
N SER A 174 -10.88 20.50 15.93
CA SER A 174 -9.73 19.62 15.71
C SER A 174 -8.44 20.26 16.25
N PRO A 175 -7.55 19.49 16.89
CA PRO A 175 -6.31 20.02 17.45
C PRO A 175 -5.26 20.35 16.39
N THR A 176 -5.37 19.74 15.20
CA THR A 176 -4.46 19.88 14.05
C THR A 176 -5.16 19.33 12.79
N THR A 177 -4.48 19.32 11.64
CA THR A 177 -4.94 18.73 10.38
C THR A 177 -4.12 17.48 10.02
N PHE A 178 -4.73 16.56 9.29
CA PHE A 178 -4.02 15.37 8.82
C PHE A 178 -2.94 15.71 7.80
N LYS A 179 -1.81 15.03 7.94
CA LYS A 179 -0.73 14.92 6.97
C LYS A 179 -0.72 13.50 6.43
N VAL A 180 -0.69 13.38 5.11
CA VAL A 180 -0.59 12.11 4.41
C VAL A 180 0.70 12.13 3.63
N GLU A 181 1.58 11.18 3.88
CA GLU A 181 2.93 11.17 3.30
C GLU A 181 3.19 9.85 2.62
N ALA A 182 3.96 9.87 1.54
CA ALA A 182 4.47 8.65 0.92
C ALA A 182 5.97 8.50 1.11
N TYR A 183 6.40 7.27 1.36
CA TYR A 183 7.78 6.87 1.48
C TYR A 183 8.01 5.57 0.72
N LEU A 184 9.12 5.49 -0.01
CA LEU A 184 9.57 4.23 -0.55
C LEU A 184 9.97 3.25 0.56
N ARG A 185 10.11 1.97 0.20
CA ARG A 185 10.49 0.87 1.12
C ARG A 185 11.77 1.09 1.94
N ASP A 186 12.64 1.99 1.51
CA ASP A 186 13.91 2.34 2.18
C ASP A 186 13.82 3.58 3.08
N GLY A 187 12.65 4.24 3.09
CA GLY A 187 12.40 5.47 3.84
C GLY A 187 12.65 6.75 3.03
N THR A 188 12.92 6.64 1.74
CA THR A 188 12.98 7.80 0.84
C THR A 188 11.62 8.49 0.81
N PHE A 189 11.57 9.73 1.28
CA PHE A 189 10.37 10.55 1.24
C PHE A 189 10.03 10.96 -0.20
N LEU A 190 8.77 10.78 -0.59
CA LEU A 190 8.26 11.16 -1.90
C LEU A 190 7.51 12.50 -1.83
N TRP A 191 6.43 12.54 -1.05
CA TRP A 191 5.53 13.69 -0.99
C TRP A 191 4.75 13.76 0.32
N ARG A 192 4.13 14.91 0.57
CA ARG A 192 3.23 15.16 1.71
C ARG A 192 2.02 15.98 1.25
N MET A 193 0.83 15.48 1.57
CA MET A 193 -0.43 16.22 1.51
C MET A 193 -0.79 16.78 2.88
N ASP A 194 -1.52 17.89 2.90
CA ASP A 194 -2.22 18.42 4.07
C ASP A 194 -3.72 18.46 3.75
N LEU A 195 -4.56 17.76 4.52
CA LEU A 195 -6.00 17.72 4.24
C LEU A 195 -6.73 19.01 4.60
N GLY A 196 -6.04 19.94 5.27
CA GLY A 196 -6.65 21.18 5.74
C GLY A 196 -7.68 20.95 6.85
N TRP A 197 -8.40 22.02 7.19
CA TRP A 197 -9.29 22.05 8.35
C TRP A 197 -10.69 21.49 8.10
N ASN A 198 -11.09 21.35 6.83
CA ASN A 198 -12.41 20.87 6.45
C ASN A 198 -12.53 19.33 6.54
N ILE A 199 -11.40 18.63 6.72
CA ILE A 199 -11.38 17.23 7.14
C ILE A 199 -10.97 17.18 8.62
N GLU A 200 -11.95 16.96 9.50
CA GLU A 200 -11.71 16.98 10.94
C GLU A 200 -10.77 15.84 11.38
N HIS A 201 -9.87 16.15 12.32
CA HIS A 201 -8.87 15.21 12.81
C HIS A 201 -9.47 14.18 13.78
N GLY A 202 -9.62 12.94 13.31
CA GLY A 202 -10.09 11.78 14.08
C GLY A 202 -10.30 10.53 13.23
N VAL A 203 -10.38 9.36 13.87
CA VAL A 203 -10.36 8.05 13.17
C VAL A 203 -11.53 7.84 12.18
N HIS A 204 -12.67 8.50 12.41
CA HIS A 204 -13.90 8.32 11.63
C HIS A 204 -14.04 9.26 10.42
N TYR A 205 -13.26 10.33 10.35
CA TYR A 205 -13.43 11.37 9.34
C TYR A 205 -12.70 11.08 8.04
N PHE A 206 -11.51 10.48 8.15
CA PHE A 206 -10.60 10.30 7.02
C PHE A 206 -10.42 8.81 6.69
N PRO A 207 -11.23 8.26 5.76
CA PRO A 207 -10.95 6.99 5.11
C PRO A 207 -9.95 7.19 3.97
N LEU A 208 -9.10 6.18 3.77
CA LEU A 208 -8.09 6.14 2.72
C LEU A 208 -7.86 4.69 2.32
N ILE A 209 -7.67 4.47 1.02
CA ILE A 209 -7.18 3.20 0.46
C ILE A 209 -5.90 3.46 -0.33
N VAL A 210 -5.00 2.49 -0.32
CA VAL A 210 -3.82 2.44 -1.19
C VAL A 210 -3.98 1.16 -2.01
N TYR A 211 -4.06 1.29 -3.33
CA TYR A 211 -4.33 0.17 -4.21
C TYR A 211 -4.04 0.54 -5.66
N ASP A 212 -3.63 -0.43 -6.48
CA ASP A 212 -3.61 -0.30 -7.94
C ASP A 212 -5.05 -0.38 -8.47
N LEU A 213 -5.67 0.79 -8.65
CA LEU A 213 -7.10 0.91 -8.96
C LEU A 213 -7.37 0.78 -10.46
N ASP A 214 -6.39 1.09 -11.31
CA ASP A 214 -6.55 1.05 -12.76
C ASP A 214 -5.81 -0.12 -13.45
N GLY A 215 -4.98 -0.86 -12.71
CA GLY A 215 -4.27 -2.04 -13.16
C GLY A 215 -2.97 -1.72 -13.91
N ASP A 216 -2.39 -0.52 -13.76
CA ASP A 216 -1.13 -0.14 -14.41
C ASP A 216 0.13 -0.72 -13.74
N GLY A 217 -0.04 -1.42 -12.60
CA GLY A 217 1.02 -2.02 -11.82
C GLY A 217 1.57 -1.11 -10.72
N ARG A 218 1.00 0.08 -10.50
CA ARG A 218 1.33 0.99 -9.41
C ARG A 218 0.09 1.35 -8.63
N ALA A 219 0.26 1.55 -7.33
CA ALA A 219 -0.83 1.88 -6.43
C ALA A 219 -1.12 3.38 -6.43
N GLU A 220 -2.40 3.73 -6.54
CA GLU A 220 -2.92 5.06 -6.21
C GLU A 220 -3.29 5.15 -4.73
N VAL A 221 -3.47 6.39 -4.28
CA VAL A 221 -4.11 6.72 -3.01
C VAL A 221 -5.49 7.32 -3.30
N ALA A 222 -6.56 6.62 -2.92
CA ALA A 222 -7.91 7.18 -2.99
C ALA A 222 -8.41 7.53 -1.58
N CYS A 223 -8.84 8.77 -1.39
CA CYS A 223 -9.18 9.27 -0.07
C CYS A 223 -10.21 10.41 -0.12
N LYS A 224 -10.82 10.67 1.04
CA LYS A 224 -11.74 11.79 1.21
C LYS A 224 -10.96 13.10 1.36
N THR A 225 -11.30 14.09 0.56
CA THR A 225 -10.70 15.44 0.58
C THR A 225 -11.79 16.50 0.66
N ALA A 226 -11.39 17.75 0.85
CA ALA A 226 -12.28 18.91 0.92
C ALA A 226 -11.52 20.16 0.45
N GLU A 227 -12.22 21.27 0.31
CA GLU A 227 -11.56 22.57 0.11
C GLU A 227 -10.51 22.82 1.20
N GLY A 228 -9.42 23.47 0.82
CA GLY A 228 -8.25 23.64 1.68
C GLY A 228 -7.30 22.44 1.73
N THR A 229 -7.62 21.30 1.11
CA THR A 229 -6.64 20.22 0.90
C THR A 229 -5.52 20.72 -0.02
N VAL A 230 -4.27 20.46 0.38
CA VAL A 230 -3.05 20.70 -0.40
C VAL A 230 -2.41 19.36 -0.74
N PHE A 231 -2.18 19.12 -2.03
CA PHE A 231 -1.62 17.88 -2.57
C PHE A 231 -0.08 17.86 -2.50
N GLY A 232 0.50 16.70 -2.80
CA GLY A 232 1.95 16.47 -2.76
C GLY A 232 2.75 17.35 -3.73
N ASP A 233 2.13 17.78 -4.83
CA ASP A 233 2.70 18.70 -5.81
C ASP A 233 2.47 20.19 -5.48
N GLY A 234 1.84 20.47 -4.33
CA GLY A 234 1.53 21.83 -3.86
C GLY A 234 0.26 22.43 -4.45
N THR A 235 -0.44 21.74 -5.35
CA THR A 235 -1.76 22.18 -5.81
C THR A 235 -2.77 22.08 -4.66
N SER A 236 -3.79 22.94 -4.65
CA SER A 236 -4.80 22.95 -3.59
C SER A 236 -6.22 22.98 -4.13
N ILE A 237 -7.14 22.48 -3.32
CA ILE A 237 -8.57 22.61 -3.55
C ILE A 237 -9.01 24.00 -3.06
N GLY A 238 -9.28 24.92 -3.99
CA GLY A 238 -9.84 26.23 -3.68
C GLY A 238 -11.35 26.19 -3.46
N ASP A 239 -11.99 27.35 -3.60
CA ASP A 239 -13.45 27.50 -3.62
C ASP A 239 -14.00 26.91 -4.94
N THR A 240 -14.74 25.81 -4.83
CA THR A 240 -15.23 25.00 -5.95
C THR A 240 -16.72 25.20 -6.24
N ASP A 241 -17.48 25.69 -5.26
CA ASP A 241 -18.92 25.96 -5.41
C ASP A 241 -19.23 27.45 -5.57
N GLY A 242 -18.23 28.32 -5.42
CA GLY A 242 -18.30 29.75 -5.67
C GLY A 242 -18.97 30.53 -4.54
N ASP A 243 -19.02 29.97 -3.33
CA ASP A 243 -19.63 30.64 -2.17
C ASP A 243 -18.73 31.69 -1.50
N GLY A 244 -17.46 31.79 -1.95
CA GLY A 244 -16.46 32.73 -1.45
C GLY A 244 -15.76 32.28 -0.15
N ARG A 245 -15.93 31.02 0.27
CA ARG A 245 -15.36 30.45 1.49
C ARG A 245 -14.54 29.20 1.17
N THR A 246 -13.55 28.93 2.00
CA THR A 246 -12.78 27.67 2.00
C THR A 246 -12.55 27.15 3.43
N ASP A 247 -13.23 27.76 4.41
CA ASP A 247 -13.23 27.36 5.81
C ASP A 247 -14.68 27.16 6.26
N TYR A 248 -15.05 25.90 6.47
CA TYR A 248 -16.41 25.48 6.82
C TYR A 248 -16.54 25.07 8.28
N ARG A 249 -15.57 25.47 9.12
CA ARG A 249 -15.69 25.33 10.57
C ARG A 249 -16.76 26.28 11.10
N ASN A 250 -17.72 25.75 11.85
CA ASN A 250 -18.73 26.55 12.55
C ASN A 250 -18.17 27.18 13.84
N GLU A 251 -19.01 27.89 14.59
CA GLU A 251 -18.64 28.56 15.85
C GLU A 251 -18.07 27.59 16.91
N GLN A 252 -18.43 26.30 16.85
CA GLN A 252 -17.91 25.24 17.71
C GLN A 252 -16.61 24.61 17.18
N GLY A 253 -16.13 25.05 16.01
CA GLY A 253 -14.95 24.55 15.32
C GLY A 253 -15.14 23.20 14.63
N THR A 254 -16.38 22.78 14.40
CA THR A 254 -16.75 21.53 13.70
C THR A 254 -17.18 21.80 12.27
N VAL A 255 -17.10 20.79 11.40
CA VAL A 255 -17.37 20.94 9.95
C VAL A 255 -18.58 20.09 9.57
N LEU A 256 -19.72 20.75 9.30
CA LEU A 256 -21.00 20.10 8.97
C LEU A 256 -21.56 20.54 7.61
N GLU A 257 -20.85 21.41 6.92
CA GLU A 257 -21.21 21.95 5.60
C GLU A 257 -19.97 22.00 4.70
N GLY A 258 -20.13 22.55 3.50
CA GLY A 258 -19.08 22.70 2.51
C GLY A 258 -18.87 21.49 1.60
N PRO A 259 -18.24 21.68 0.43
CA PRO A 259 -17.94 20.62 -0.52
C PRO A 259 -16.99 19.56 0.05
N GLU A 260 -17.31 18.30 -0.23
CA GLU A 260 -16.48 17.14 0.09
C GLU A 260 -16.24 16.34 -1.18
N PHE A 261 -15.07 15.72 -1.29
CA PHE A 261 -14.67 15.00 -2.50
C PHE A 261 -14.08 13.63 -2.19
N LEU A 262 -14.20 12.74 -3.17
CA LEU A 262 -13.31 11.60 -3.34
C LEU A 262 -12.22 12.01 -4.32
N SER A 263 -10.97 12.04 -3.87
CA SER A 263 -9.80 12.28 -4.74
C SER A 263 -9.07 10.97 -4.97
N VAL A 264 -8.59 10.77 -6.19
CA VAL A 264 -7.58 9.77 -6.54
C VAL A 264 -6.26 10.51 -6.73
N VAL A 265 -5.24 10.09 -6.00
CA VAL A 265 -3.92 10.71 -5.92
C VAL A 265 -2.89 9.72 -6.43
N ASP A 266 -2.00 10.20 -7.29
CA ASP A 266 -0.88 9.45 -7.82
C ASP A 266 0.05 9.00 -6.69
N GLY A 267 0.29 7.70 -6.56
CA GLY A 267 1.05 7.13 -5.45
C GLY A 267 2.49 7.61 -5.39
N LEU A 268 3.12 7.83 -6.55
CA LEU A 268 4.53 8.23 -6.64
C LEU A 268 4.73 9.74 -6.43
N THR A 269 3.81 10.56 -6.96
CA THR A 269 4.00 12.02 -7.02
C THR A 269 3.13 12.81 -6.03
N GLY A 270 2.07 12.20 -5.49
CA GLY A 270 1.15 12.88 -4.59
C GLY A 270 0.25 13.89 -5.29
N LYS A 271 0.27 13.92 -6.62
CA LYS A 271 -0.57 14.77 -7.46
C LYS A 271 -1.98 14.21 -7.59
N GLU A 272 -2.99 15.07 -7.53
CA GLU A 272 -4.36 14.65 -7.81
C GLU A 272 -4.52 14.25 -9.29
N ARG A 273 -5.07 13.07 -9.52
CA ARG A 273 -5.34 12.50 -10.84
C ARG A 273 -6.79 12.66 -11.25
N ALA A 274 -7.70 12.49 -10.29
CA ALA A 274 -9.12 12.62 -10.50
C ALA A 274 -9.83 13.05 -9.22
N ARG A 275 -10.98 13.69 -9.38
CA ARG A 275 -11.85 14.11 -8.28
C ARG A 275 -13.30 13.90 -8.66
N ALA A 276 -14.08 13.42 -7.70
CA ALA A 276 -15.54 13.39 -7.77
C ALA A 276 -16.14 13.92 -6.46
N PRO A 277 -17.40 14.38 -6.45
CA PRO A 277 -18.10 14.68 -5.21
C PRO A 277 -18.12 13.46 -4.27
N TRP A 278 -17.92 13.70 -2.98
CA TRP A 278 -18.17 12.71 -1.94
C TRP A 278 -19.68 12.45 -1.82
N ILE A 279 -20.06 11.35 -1.17
CA ILE A 279 -21.46 11.06 -0.87
C ILE A 279 -22.06 12.24 -0.10
N PRO A 280 -23.12 12.91 -0.60
CA PRO A 280 -23.65 14.10 0.03
C PRO A 280 -24.10 13.83 1.47
N ARG A 281 -23.72 14.72 2.40
CA ARG A 281 -24.18 14.66 3.79
C ARG A 281 -25.70 14.77 3.93
N GLY A 282 -26.39 15.48 3.05
CA GLY A 282 -27.81 15.75 3.21
C GLY A 282 -28.13 16.52 4.50
N ARG A 283 -29.33 16.34 5.06
CA ARG A 283 -29.67 16.97 6.35
C ARG A 283 -29.07 16.15 7.49
N ILE A 284 -28.32 16.78 8.37
CA ILE A 284 -27.64 16.11 9.50
C ILE A 284 -28.61 15.24 10.32
N SER A 285 -29.84 15.73 10.56
CA SER A 285 -30.87 15.01 11.32
C SER A 285 -31.32 13.68 10.70
N GLU A 286 -31.17 13.50 9.38
CA GLU A 286 -31.54 12.25 8.69
C GLU A 286 -30.62 11.08 9.08
N TRP A 287 -29.42 11.39 9.57
CA TRP A 287 -28.49 10.39 10.08
C TRP A 287 -28.81 9.94 11.50
N GLY A 288 -29.74 10.60 12.20
CA GLY A 288 -30.20 10.22 13.54
C GLY A 288 -29.57 11.01 14.69
N ASP A 289 -28.92 12.15 14.42
CA ASP A 289 -28.56 13.16 15.40
C ASP A 289 -28.45 14.56 14.77
N HIS A 290 -28.33 15.61 15.58
CA HIS A 290 -28.29 17.01 15.12
C HIS A 290 -26.89 17.65 15.24
N TYR A 291 -25.89 16.90 15.70
CA TYR A 291 -24.56 17.42 16.04
C TYR A 291 -23.44 16.78 15.21
N GLY A 292 -23.78 15.94 14.23
CA GLY A 292 -22.86 15.47 13.21
C GLY A 292 -22.07 14.21 13.60
N ASN A 293 -22.57 13.41 14.54
CA ASN A 293 -21.86 12.20 14.94
C ASN A 293 -21.99 11.11 13.87
N ARG A 294 -23.22 10.73 13.51
CA ARG A 294 -23.47 9.60 12.59
C ARG A 294 -23.08 9.90 11.15
N VAL A 295 -23.34 11.12 10.66
CA VAL A 295 -22.97 11.55 9.30
C VAL A 295 -21.46 11.50 9.05
N ASN A 296 -20.64 11.66 10.10
CA ASN A 296 -19.18 11.69 10.00
C ASN A 296 -18.52 10.32 10.28
N ARG A 297 -19.27 9.21 10.19
CA ARG A 297 -18.74 7.84 10.30
C ARG A 297 -18.43 7.29 8.92
N ASN A 298 -17.25 7.61 8.39
CA ASN A 298 -16.85 7.27 7.03
C ASN A 298 -16.05 5.96 6.97
N LEU A 299 -16.28 5.17 5.92
CA LEU A 299 -15.56 3.94 5.61
C LEU A 299 -15.30 3.86 4.10
N MET A 300 -14.21 3.21 3.71
CA MET A 300 -13.88 2.88 2.33
C MET A 300 -13.23 1.49 2.27
N ALA A 301 -13.39 0.80 1.15
CA ALA A 301 -12.79 -0.51 0.90
C ALA A 301 -12.60 -0.72 -0.60
N VAL A 302 -11.65 -1.61 -0.94
CA VAL A 302 -11.53 -2.20 -2.28
C VAL A 302 -12.32 -3.51 -2.28
N ALA A 303 -13.12 -3.74 -3.33
CA ALA A 303 -13.90 -4.96 -3.51
C ALA A 303 -13.85 -5.41 -4.98
N HIS A 304 -13.68 -6.72 -5.19
CA HIS A 304 -13.60 -7.40 -6.48
C HIS A 304 -14.81 -8.31 -6.70
#